data_AF-A0A1C7NIM7-F1
#
_entry.id   AF-A0A1C7NIM7-F1
#
_cell.length_a   1.000
_cell.length_b   1.000
_cell.length_c   1.000
_cell.angle_alpha   90.00
_cell.angle_beta   90.00
_cell.angle_gamma   90.00
#
_symmetry.space_group_name_H-M   'P 1'
#
loop_
_entity.id
_entity.type
_entity.pdbx_description
1 polymer ?
#
loop_
_entity_poly.entity_id
_entity_poly.type
_entity_poly.pdbx_seq_one_letter_code
_entity_poly.pdbx_strand_id
1 'polypeptide(L)' 'MPVSKIVTSPHFSFITPEKFARVAPNLATWGVAAGSAVLLLGSDVPLLKKDILSKIPVVGSYWAVPEADQE' A
#
# COMPACT_ATOMS: atom_id res chain seq x y z
N MET A 1 -12.00 49.17 9.60
CA MET A 1 -11.92 48.09 10.60
C MET A 1 -11.63 46.80 9.83
N PRO A 2 -10.48 46.12 10.04
CA PRO A 2 -10.21 44.87 9.35
C PRO A 2 -11.10 43.76 9.91
N VAL A 3 -11.92 43.15 9.04
CA VAL A 3 -12.79 42.04 9.41
C VAL A 3 -11.96 40.76 9.42
N SER A 4 -11.88 40.09 10.57
CA SER A 4 -11.13 38.84 10.70
C SER A 4 -11.85 37.73 9.93
N LYS A 5 -11.18 37.14 8.93
CA LYS A 5 -11.71 36.05 8.11
C LYS A 5 -11.65 34.76 8.91
N ILE A 6 -12.81 34.15 9.17
CA ILE A 6 -12.88 32.86 9.88
C ILE A 6 -12.44 31.77 8.91
N VAL A 7 -11.29 31.15 9.18
CA VAL A 7 -10.78 29.99 8.45
C VAL A 7 -11.17 28.74 9.23
N THR A 8 -12.27 28.11 8.85
CA THR A 8 -12.70 26.83 9.42
C THR A 8 -12.09 25.69 8.61
N SER A 9 -11.27 24.85 9.25
CA SER A 9 -10.74 23.62 8.64
C SER A 9 -11.70 22.47 8.94
N PRO A 10 -12.34 21.85 7.94
CA PRO A 10 -13.24 20.73 8.19
C PRO A 10 -12.46 19.59 8.84
N HIS A 11 -12.86 19.19 10.05
CA HIS A 11 -12.30 18.04 10.75
C HIS A 11 -13.41 17.03 11.01
N PHE A 12 -13.16 15.76 10.76
CA PHE A 12 -14.05 14.68 11.17
C PHE A 12 -13.55 14.13 12.50
N SER A 13 -14.28 14.45 13.58
CA SER A 13 -13.92 14.07 14.96
C SER A 13 -12.52 14.58 15.36
N PHE A 14 -11.45 13.85 15.06
CA PHE A 14 -10.04 14.21 15.37
C PHE A 14 -9.09 14.22 14.15
N ILE A 15 -9.61 13.97 12.95
CA ILE A 15 -8.83 13.91 11.71
C ILE A 15 -9.15 15.14 10.84
N THR A 16 -8.14 15.98 10.66
CA THR A 16 -8.14 17.11 9.72
C THR A 16 -7.37 16.70 8.47
N PRO A 17 -7.78 17.11 7.25
CA PRO A 17 -7.05 16.78 6.02
C PRO A 17 -5.57 17.20 6.04
N GLU A 18 -5.26 18.32 6.69
CA GLU A 18 -3.88 18.78 6.87
C GLU A 18 -3.04 17.83 7.75
N LYS A 19 -3.67 17.26 8.79
CA LYS A 19 -3.03 16.25 9.65
C LYS A 19 -2.85 14.93 8.91
N PHE A 20 -3.81 14.55 8.07
CA PHE A 20 -3.71 13.35 7.22
C PHE A 20 -2.56 13.46 6.22
N ALA A 21 -2.46 14.59 5.51
CA ALA A 21 -1.35 14.85 4.59
C ALA A 21 0.02 14.79 5.29
N ARG A 22 0.08 15.23 6.55
CA ARG A 22 1.31 15.17 7.36
C ARG A 22 1.71 13.73 7.75
N VAL A 23 0.76 12.85 8.03
CA VAL A 23 1.05 11.45 8.42
C VAL A 23 1.11 10.48 7.23
N ALA A 24 0.60 10.88 6.07
CA ALA A 24 0.60 10.09 4.85
C ALA A 24 1.96 9.48 4.48
N PRO A 25 3.10 10.20 4.48
CA PRO A 25 4.38 9.60 4.13
C PRO A 25 4.81 8.50 5.11
N ASN A 26 4.61 8.70 6.42
CA ASN A 26 4.92 7.68 7.42
C ASN A 26 4.02 6.44 7.25
N LEU A 27 2.72 6.65 7.01
CA LEU A 27 1.80 5.56 6.75
C LEU A 27 2.14 4.81 5.47
N ALA A 28 2.59 5.50 4.42
CA ALA A 28 3.08 4.89 3.20
C ALA A 28 4.31 4.01 3.47
N THR A 29 5.28 4.48 4.27
CA THR A 29 6.44 3.67 4.67
C THR A 29 6.01 2.40 5.40
N TRP A 30 5.09 2.51 6.36
CA TRP A 30 4.53 1.35 7.05
C TRP A 30 3.73 0.44 6.12
N GLY A 31 2.99 0.99 5.15
CA GLY A 31 2.27 0.22 4.14
C GLY A 31 3.21 -0.58 3.24
N VAL A 32 4.33 0.01 2.82
CA VAL A 32 5.38 -0.69 2.07
C VAL A 32 6.00 -1.80 2.92
N ALA A 33 6.32 -1.53 4.18
CA ALA A 33 6.92 -2.53 5.08
C ALA A 33 5.95 -3.69 5.40
N ALA A 34 4.67 -3.39 5.66
CA ALA A 34 3.65 -4.41 5.88
C ALA A 34 3.38 -5.20 4.59
N GLY A 35 3.29 -4.52 3.45
CA GLY A 35 3.12 -5.16 2.15
C GLY A 35 4.25 -6.11 1.81
N SER A 36 5.51 -5.69 2.02
CA SER A 36 6.66 -6.57 1.80
C SER A 36 6.68 -7.75 2.77
N ALA A 37 6.32 -7.56 4.04
CA ALA A 37 6.20 -8.66 5.00
C ALA A 37 5.14 -9.69 4.56
N VAL A 38 3.97 -9.23 4.12
CA VAL A 38 2.91 -10.11 3.59
C VAL A 38 3.37 -10.84 2.33
N LEU A 39 4.09 -10.18 1.44
CA LEU A 39 4.63 -10.82 0.23
C LEU A 39 5.68 -11.89 0.55
N LEU A 40 6.54 -11.64 1.55
CA LEU A 40 7.56 -12.60 1.97
C LEU A 40 6.95 -13.82 2.66
N LEU A 41 6.05 -13.59 3.62
CA LEU A 41 5.39 -14.66 4.38
C LEU A 41 4.36 -15.42 3.52
N GLY A 42 3.67 -14.73 2.63
CA GLY A 42 2.70 -15.28 1.69
C GLY A 42 3.32 -15.82 0.40
N SER A 43 4.65 -15.95 0.32
CA SER A 43 5.35 -16.39 -0.88
C SER A 43 4.99 -17.82 -1.30
N ASP A 44 4.37 -18.61 -0.41
CA ASP A 44 3.84 -19.96 -0.70
C ASP A 44 2.42 -19.94 -1.31
N VAL A 45 1.70 -18.82 -1.22
CA VAL A 45 0.34 -18.71 -1.74
C VAL A 45 0.38 -18.54 -3.26
N PRO A 46 -0.22 -19.45 -4.06
CA PRO A 46 -0.13 -19.42 -5.52
C PRO A 46 -0.73 -18.15 -6.14
N LEU A 47 -1.74 -17.55 -5.49
CA LEU A 47 -2.35 -16.29 -5.91
C LEU A 47 -1.37 -15.11 -5.85
N LEU A 48 -0.59 -14.99 -4.76
CA LEU A 48 0.40 -13.91 -4.58
C LEU A 48 1.58 -14.06 -5.54
N LYS A 49 2.03 -15.31 -5.78
CA LYS A 49 3.06 -15.59 -6.79
C LYS A 49 2.61 -15.09 -8.16
N LYS A 50 1.43 -15.51 -8.63
CA LYS A 50 0.93 -15.20 -9.97
C LYS A 50 0.65 -13.70 -10.17
N ASP A 51 -0.01 -13.06 -9.21
CA ASP A 51 -0.53 -11.70 -9.41
C ASP A 51 0.50 -10.61 -9.10
N ILE A 52 1.40 -10.86 -8.14
CA ILE A 52 2.36 -9.84 -7.68
C ILE A 52 3.80 -10.23 -8.00
N LEU A 53 4.27 -11.41 -7.55
CA LEU A 53 5.68 -11.78 -7.67
C LEU A 53 6.11 -12.03 -9.13
N SER A 54 5.26 -12.64 -9.95
CA SER A 54 5.51 -12.88 -11.38
C SER A 54 5.56 -11.61 -12.23
N LYS A 55 5.03 -10.48 -11.74
CA LYS A 55 5.05 -9.19 -12.46
C LYS A 55 6.32 -8.37 -12.20
N ILE A 56 7.22 -8.85 -11.33
CA ILE A 56 8.47 -8.15 -11.04
C ILE A 56 9.43 -8.35 -12.23
N PRO A 57 9.84 -7.29 -12.96
CA PRO A 57 10.52 -7.44 -14.25
C PRO A 57 11.92 -8.09 -14.17
N VAL A 58 12.56 -8.08 -13.01
CA VAL A 58 13.92 -8.63 -12.82
C VAL A 58 13.90 -10.07 -12.29
N VAL A 59 12.93 -10.41 -11.44
CA VAL A 59 12.92 -11.67 -10.67
C VAL A 59 11.62 -12.46 -10.83
N GLY A 60 10.65 -11.97 -11.61
CA GLY A 60 9.34 -12.60 -11.80
C GLY A 60 9.42 -13.96 -12.48
N SER A 61 10.48 -14.24 -13.25
CA SER A 61 10.74 -15.57 -13.82
C SER A 61 11.07 -16.62 -12.77
N TYR A 62 11.56 -16.24 -11.58
CA TYR A 62 11.85 -17.17 -10.48
C TYR A 62 10.57 -17.68 -9.79
N TRP A 63 9.53 -16.84 -9.76
CA TRP A 63 8.20 -17.21 -9.25
C TRP A 63 7.20 -17.53 -10.35
N ALA A 64 7.68 -17.76 -11.58
CA ALA A 64 6.86 -18.28 -12.66
C ALA A 64 6.32 -19.65 -12.22
N VAL A 65 5.07 -19.66 -11.75
CA VAL A 65 4.33 -20.88 -11.49
C VAL A 65 4.11 -21.50 -12.88
N PRO A 66 4.69 -22.67 -13.21
CA PRO A 66 4.19 -23.44 -14.34
C PRO A 66 2.72 -23.67 -13.99
N GLU A 67 1.80 -23.26 -14.87
CA GLU A 67 0.41 -23.69 -14.75
C GLU A 67 0.48 -25.20 -14.52
N ALA A 68 0.08 -25.64 -13.33
CA ALA A 68 -0.13 -27.05 -13.12
C ALA A 68 -1.17 -27.41 -14.17
N ASP A 69 -0.72 -28.17 -15.16
CA ASP A 69 -1.55 -28.92 -16.08
C ASP A 69 -2.67 -29.54 -15.24
N GLN A 70 -3.86 -28.95 -15.32
CA GLN A 70 -5.08 -29.59 -14.84
C GLN A 70 -5.50 -30.55 -15.96
N GLU A 71 -4.97 -31.76 -15.92
CA GLU A 71 -5.60 -32.95 -16.51
C GLU A 71 -6.82 -33.39 -15.69
#